data_AF-D0LL34-F1
#
_entry.id   AF-D0LL34-F1
#
_cell.length_a   1.000
_cell.length_b   1.000
_cell.length_c   1.000
_cell.angle_alpha   90.00
_cell.angle_beta   90.00
_cell.angle_gamma   90.00
#
_symmetry.space_group_name_H-M   'P 1'
#
loop_
_entity.id
_entity.type
_entity.pdbx_description
1 polymer ?
#
loop_
_entity_poly.entity_id
_entity_poly.type
_entity_poly.pdbx_seq_one_letter_code
_entity_poly.pdbx_strand_id
1 'polypeptide(L)'
;MYTGRVPPNDLYEVLLAQIREEFPGFRVVCKDRAPTQRAIHLGLLLVTAGRMRSYLSGYQTTLRRTVYVTPDWDRRDARERYITMRHERVHLRQFQRYGLLGMALLYVFLPLPMGLSYFRARFEQEAYTESIRAAAEIYGLEYVRSPRFRERIVSQFLGASYGWMWPFRRRVEAWYESVLSGLSAECDGA
;
A
#
# COMPACT_ATOMS: atom_id res chain seq x y z
N MET A 1 -21.12 -23.40 7.61
CA MET A 1 -20.89 -22.80 8.94
C MET A 1 -19.39 -22.71 9.16
N TYR A 2 -18.82 -21.51 9.11
CA TYR A 2 -17.39 -21.26 9.36
C TYR A 2 -17.30 -20.17 10.43
N THR A 3 -17.47 -20.55 11.68
CA THR A 3 -17.34 -19.64 12.83
C THR A 3 -16.16 -20.09 13.67
N GLY A 4 -14.96 -19.85 13.15
CA GLY A 4 -13.73 -19.85 13.92
C GLY A 4 -12.98 -18.59 13.54
N ARG A 5 -12.95 -17.58 14.42
CA ARG A 5 -12.08 -16.41 14.21
C ARG A 5 -10.64 -16.91 14.16
N VAL A 6 -10.06 -16.91 12.96
CA VAL A 6 -8.65 -17.25 12.75
C VAL A 6 -7.80 -16.27 13.57
N PRO A 7 -6.88 -16.75 14.42
CA PRO A 7 -5.98 -15.90 15.18
C PRO A 7 -5.25 -14.88 14.29
N PRO A 8 -4.95 -13.66 14.76
CA PRO A 8 -4.31 -12.64 13.93
C PRO A 8 -2.95 -13.03 13.33
N ASN A 9 -2.17 -13.88 14.04
CA ASN A 9 -0.93 -14.43 13.50
C ASN A 9 -1.19 -15.38 12.31
N ASP A 10 -2.28 -16.13 12.36
CA ASP A 10 -2.65 -17.09 11.32
C ASP A 10 -3.21 -16.36 10.08
N LEU A 11 -3.89 -15.21 10.25
CA LEU A 11 -4.40 -14.42 9.12
C LEU A 11 -3.28 -13.97 8.17
N TYR A 12 -2.13 -13.54 8.73
CA TYR A 12 -0.99 -13.14 7.92
C TYR A 12 -0.39 -14.31 7.14
N GLU A 13 -0.19 -15.46 7.80
CA GLU A 13 0.38 -16.65 7.15
C GLU A 13 -0.57 -17.24 6.09
N VAL A 14 -1.87 -17.28 6.37
CA VAL A 14 -2.90 -17.67 5.39
C VAL A 14 -2.88 -16.73 4.18
N LEU A 15 -2.77 -15.42 4.40
CA LEU A 15 -2.64 -14.45 3.31
C LEU A 15 -1.37 -14.68 2.49
N LEU A 16 -0.23 -14.95 3.13
CA LEU A 16 1.02 -15.26 2.42
C LEU A 16 0.89 -16.52 1.57
N ALA A 17 0.22 -17.56 2.07
CA ALA A 17 -0.04 -18.78 1.30
C ALA A 17 -0.87 -18.47 0.05
N GLN A 18 -1.98 -17.73 0.20
CA GLN A 18 -2.83 -17.30 -0.92
C GLN A 18 -2.07 -16.46 -1.95
N ILE A 19 -1.19 -15.56 -1.51
CA ILE A 19 -0.37 -14.75 -2.42
C ILE A 19 0.64 -15.62 -3.18
N ARG A 20 1.23 -16.63 -2.53
CA ARG A 20 2.16 -17.57 -3.20
C ARG A 20 1.44 -18.42 -4.25
N GLU A 21 0.20 -18.81 -3.99
CA GLU A 21 -0.64 -19.51 -4.96
C GLU A 21 -1.00 -18.61 -6.15
N GLU A 22 -1.41 -17.37 -5.90
CA GLU A 22 -1.77 -16.41 -6.95
C GLU A 22 -0.56 -15.96 -7.79
N PHE A 23 0.61 -15.81 -7.15
CA PHE A 23 1.83 -15.31 -7.78
C PHE A 23 3.00 -16.30 -7.62
N PRO A 24 3.13 -17.29 -8.54
CA PRO A 24 4.25 -18.20 -8.54
C PRO A 24 5.59 -17.45 -8.54
N GLY A 25 6.44 -17.73 -7.55
CA GLY A 25 7.73 -17.04 -7.35
C GLY A 25 7.65 -15.76 -6.52
N PHE A 26 6.53 -15.51 -5.82
CA PHE A 26 6.41 -14.44 -4.83
C PHE A 26 7.49 -14.52 -3.74
N ARG A 27 8.07 -13.36 -3.39
CA ARG A 27 9.10 -13.25 -2.34
C ARG A 27 8.86 -12.02 -1.47
N VAL A 28 9.11 -12.16 -0.18
CA VAL A 28 9.24 -11.03 0.76
C VAL A 28 10.72 -10.90 1.11
N VAL A 29 11.29 -9.72 0.91
CA VAL A 29 12.75 -9.49 1.08
C VAL A 29 13.00 -8.22 1.87
N CYS A 30 13.83 -8.28 2.91
CA CYS A 30 14.20 -7.07 3.65
C CYS A 30 15.07 -6.15 2.79
N LYS A 31 14.75 -4.85 2.78
CA LYS A 31 15.41 -3.82 1.96
C LYS A 31 16.89 -3.66 2.25
N ASP A 32 17.29 -3.83 3.51
CA ASP A 32 18.68 -3.79 3.93
C ASP A 32 19.52 -4.89 3.27
N ARG A 33 18.93 -6.03 2.92
CA ARG A 33 19.59 -7.17 2.26
C ARG A 33 19.56 -7.10 0.74
N ALA A 34 18.92 -6.08 0.15
CA ALA A 34 18.76 -5.95 -1.30
C ALA A 34 19.64 -4.82 -1.89
N PRO A 35 20.73 -5.14 -2.64
CA PRO A 35 21.61 -4.12 -3.23
C PRO A 35 20.89 -3.16 -4.18
N THR A 36 19.89 -3.67 -4.90
CA THR A 36 19.06 -2.88 -5.84
C THR A 36 18.24 -1.81 -5.12
N GLN A 37 17.72 -2.10 -3.93
CA GLN A 37 16.96 -1.13 -3.12
C GLN A 37 17.88 -0.04 -2.56
N ARG A 38 19.11 -0.40 -2.19
CA ARG A 38 20.15 0.58 -1.80
C ARG A 38 20.51 1.50 -2.97
N ALA A 39 20.64 0.96 -4.18
CA ALA A 39 20.89 1.77 -5.38
C ALA A 39 19.74 2.74 -5.69
N ILE A 40 18.48 2.28 -5.59
CA ILE A 40 17.30 3.15 -5.73
C ILE A 40 17.30 4.24 -4.67
N HIS A 41 17.63 3.91 -3.42
CA HIS A 41 17.73 4.90 -2.35
C HIS A 41 18.74 6.01 -2.68
N LEU A 42 19.93 5.65 -3.14
CA LEU A 42 20.94 6.62 -3.56
C LEU A 42 20.47 7.47 -4.74
N GLY A 43 19.84 6.85 -5.75
CA GLY A 43 19.24 7.57 -6.87
C GLY A 43 18.17 8.58 -6.43
N LEU A 44 17.28 8.18 -5.51
CA LEU A 44 16.27 9.07 -4.94
C LEU A 44 16.90 10.21 -4.15
N LEU A 45 17.95 9.95 -3.37
CA LEU A 45 18.69 11.00 -2.68
C LEU A 45 19.29 12.01 -3.68
N LEU A 46 19.90 11.54 -4.76
CA LEU A 46 20.47 12.43 -5.77
C LEU A 46 19.39 13.28 -6.47
N VAL A 47 18.32 12.66 -6.96
CA VAL A 47 17.24 13.34 -7.69
C VAL A 47 16.47 14.31 -6.79
N THR A 48 16.34 14.01 -5.50
CA THR A 48 15.62 14.87 -4.54
C THR A 48 16.54 15.83 -3.79
N ALA A 49 17.79 16.01 -4.23
CA ALA A 49 18.79 16.84 -3.56
C ALA A 49 18.90 16.54 -2.05
N GLY A 50 18.85 15.26 -1.70
CA GLY A 50 19.01 14.75 -0.33
C GLY A 50 17.76 14.84 0.54
N ARG A 51 16.58 15.15 -0.02
CA ARG A 51 15.32 15.26 0.75
C ARG A 51 14.66 13.91 1.03
N MET A 52 14.76 12.93 0.13
CA MET A 52 14.14 11.60 0.28
C MET A 52 15.01 10.62 1.09
N ARG A 53 15.06 10.81 2.42
CA ARG A 53 15.93 10.02 3.33
C ARG A 53 15.26 8.77 3.91
N SER A 54 13.93 8.71 3.93
CA SER A 54 13.16 7.66 4.60
C SER A 54 12.79 6.46 3.71
N TYR A 55 13.25 6.41 2.45
CA TYR A 55 12.86 5.34 1.50
C TYR A 55 13.12 3.91 2.01
N LEU A 56 14.28 3.67 2.64
CA LEU A 56 14.68 2.33 3.10
C LEU A 56 14.01 1.91 4.41
N SER A 57 13.62 2.87 5.25
CA SER A 57 13.17 2.64 6.63
C SER A 57 11.70 2.92 6.86
N GLY A 58 11.06 3.73 6.01
CA GLY A 58 9.68 4.19 6.21
C GLY A 58 8.64 3.56 5.29
N TYR A 59 9.07 2.89 4.22
CA TYR A 59 8.17 2.45 3.16
C TYR A 59 8.40 1.00 2.78
N GLN A 60 7.30 0.30 2.50
CA GLN A 60 7.35 -0.96 1.78
C GLN A 60 7.33 -0.68 0.28
N THR A 61 7.86 -1.60 -0.52
CA THR A 61 7.90 -1.41 -1.97
C THR A 61 7.69 -2.74 -2.68
N THR A 62 6.60 -2.85 -3.41
CA THR A 62 6.41 -3.95 -4.35
C THR A 62 7.11 -3.66 -5.67
N LEU A 63 7.87 -4.64 -6.18
CA LEU A 63 8.41 -4.63 -7.52
C LEU A 63 8.23 -6.01 -8.15
N ARG A 64 7.41 -6.08 -9.21
CA ARG A 64 7.05 -7.31 -9.91
C ARG A 64 6.40 -8.35 -8.99
N ARG A 65 7.19 -9.33 -8.52
CA ARG A 65 6.75 -10.45 -7.65
C ARG A 65 7.38 -10.38 -6.27
N THR A 66 8.09 -9.29 -5.96
CA THR A 66 8.85 -9.17 -4.72
C THR A 66 8.36 -7.97 -3.94
N VAL A 67 7.96 -8.21 -2.70
CA VAL A 67 7.64 -7.17 -1.73
C VAL A 67 8.89 -6.93 -0.90
N TYR A 68 9.43 -5.72 -1.01
CA TYR A 68 10.58 -5.29 -0.24
C TYR A 68 10.12 -4.62 1.05
N VAL A 69 10.45 -5.25 2.17
CA VAL A 69 10.01 -4.81 3.50
C VAL A 69 11.10 -4.08 4.28
N THR A 70 10.71 -3.22 5.22
CA THR A 70 11.62 -2.52 6.12
C THR A 70 12.26 -3.48 7.13
N PRO A 71 13.44 -3.17 7.69
CA PRO A 71 14.17 -4.11 8.58
C PRO A 71 13.43 -4.48 9.87
N ASP A 72 12.51 -3.63 10.32
CA ASP A 72 11.66 -3.84 11.49
C ASP A 72 10.45 -4.74 11.21
N TRP A 73 10.27 -5.21 9.97
CA TRP A 73 9.06 -5.93 9.53
C TRP A 73 8.67 -7.09 10.47
N ASP A 74 9.61 -7.97 10.81
CA ASP A 74 9.33 -9.14 11.64
C ASP A 74 8.97 -8.81 13.08
N ARG A 75 9.24 -7.57 13.53
CA ARG A 75 8.88 -7.06 14.87
C ARG A 75 7.51 -6.38 14.89
N ARG A 76 6.89 -6.13 13.74
CA ARG A 76 5.58 -5.48 13.66
C ARG A 76 4.46 -6.45 14.05
N ASP A 77 3.38 -5.88 14.58
CA ASP A 77 2.18 -6.64 14.92
C ASP A 77 1.64 -7.39 13.69
N ALA A 78 1.18 -8.62 13.87
CA ALA A 78 0.72 -9.45 12.76
C ALA A 78 -0.48 -8.85 12.03
N ARG A 79 -1.34 -8.08 12.71
CA ARG A 79 -2.46 -7.36 12.09
C ARG A 79 -1.97 -6.26 11.17
N GLU A 80 -0.93 -5.52 11.59
CA GLU A 80 -0.32 -4.48 10.75
C GLU A 80 0.36 -5.08 9.52
N ARG A 81 1.05 -6.21 9.70
CA ARG A 81 1.64 -6.97 8.58
C ARG A 81 0.57 -7.49 7.63
N TYR A 82 -0.55 -8.00 8.15
CA TYR A 82 -1.69 -8.45 7.35
C TYR A 82 -2.28 -7.31 6.51
N ILE A 83 -2.61 -6.17 7.12
CA ILE A 83 -3.18 -5.00 6.42
C ILE A 83 -2.21 -4.50 5.34
N THR A 84 -0.93 -4.39 5.69
CA THR A 84 0.09 -3.95 4.74
C THR A 84 0.27 -4.96 3.61
N MET A 85 0.23 -6.26 3.87
CA MET A 85 0.38 -7.25 2.81
C MET A 85 -0.86 -7.33 1.90
N ARG A 86 -2.07 -7.06 2.43
CA ARG A 86 -3.28 -6.88 1.59
C ARG A 86 -3.10 -5.70 0.63
N HIS A 87 -2.52 -4.60 1.09
CA HIS A 87 -2.14 -3.46 0.26
C HIS A 87 -1.13 -3.86 -0.83
N GLU A 88 -0.03 -4.50 -0.45
CA GLU A 88 1.02 -4.90 -1.41
C GLU A 88 0.51 -5.92 -2.44
N ARG A 89 -0.43 -6.79 -2.08
CA ARG A 89 -1.09 -7.72 -3.02
C ARG A 89 -1.78 -6.99 -4.17
N VAL A 90 -2.37 -5.81 -3.93
CA VAL A 90 -2.93 -4.98 -5.00
C VAL A 90 -1.84 -4.54 -5.97
N HIS A 91 -0.68 -4.10 -5.47
CA HIS A 91 0.44 -3.76 -6.33
C HIS A 91 0.98 -4.96 -7.12
N LEU A 92 1.01 -6.16 -6.54
CA LEU A 92 1.36 -7.38 -7.28
C LEU A 92 0.42 -7.60 -8.47
N ARG A 93 -0.90 -7.44 -8.27
CA ARG A 93 -1.90 -7.52 -9.35
C ARG A 93 -1.68 -6.44 -10.40
N GLN A 94 -1.39 -5.20 -9.98
CA GLN A 94 -1.07 -4.10 -10.89
C GLN A 94 0.18 -4.41 -11.73
N PHE A 95 1.25 -4.95 -11.12
CA PHE A 95 2.44 -5.38 -11.84
C PHE A 95 2.18 -6.56 -12.78
N GLN A 96 1.29 -7.50 -12.42
CA GLN A 96 0.89 -8.59 -13.31
C GLN A 96 0.11 -8.06 -14.52
N ARG A 97 -0.75 -7.06 -14.31
CA ARG A 97 -1.59 -6.46 -15.35
C ARG A 97 -0.82 -5.55 -16.31
N TYR A 98 0.04 -4.68 -15.79
CA TYR A 98 0.71 -3.65 -16.60
C TYR A 98 2.17 -3.97 -16.92
N GLY A 99 2.76 -4.98 -16.27
CA GLY A 99 4.17 -5.31 -16.40
C GLY A 99 5.09 -4.22 -15.83
N LEU A 100 6.41 -4.49 -15.81
CA LEU A 100 7.38 -3.53 -15.27
C LEU A 100 7.43 -2.23 -16.08
N LEU A 101 7.41 -2.34 -17.41
CA LEU A 101 7.50 -1.18 -18.30
C LEU A 101 6.23 -0.34 -18.28
N GLY A 102 5.05 -0.98 -18.29
CA GLY A 102 3.78 -0.26 -18.19
C GLY A 102 3.62 0.41 -16.82
N MET A 103 4.01 -0.27 -15.74
CA MET A 103 4.09 0.37 -14.43
C MET A 103 5.06 1.54 -14.44
N ALA A 104 6.30 1.39 -14.92
CA ALA A 104 7.25 2.50 -14.99
C ALA A 104 6.72 3.69 -15.81
N LEU A 105 6.07 3.44 -16.96
CA LEU A 105 5.48 4.48 -17.79
C LEU A 105 4.37 5.25 -17.04
N LEU A 106 3.41 4.53 -16.46
CA LEU A 106 2.26 5.10 -15.76
C LEU A 106 2.64 5.78 -14.44
N TYR A 107 3.68 5.26 -13.79
CA TYR A 107 4.08 5.64 -12.42
C TYR A 107 5.20 6.70 -12.41
N VAL A 108 6.08 6.73 -13.42
CA VAL A 108 7.25 7.63 -13.50
C VAL A 108 7.18 8.62 -14.65
N PHE A 109 6.71 8.22 -15.83
CA PHE A 109 6.82 9.04 -17.06
C PHE A 109 5.55 9.81 -17.43
N LEU A 110 4.38 9.38 -16.93
CA LEU A 110 3.11 10.11 -17.08
C LEU A 110 2.66 11.02 -15.91
N PRO A 111 3.55 11.61 -15.07
CA PRO A 111 3.18 12.67 -14.13
C PRO A 111 3.59 14.09 -14.58
N LEU A 112 3.89 14.31 -15.87
CA LEU A 112 4.23 15.66 -16.35
C LEU A 112 2.97 16.53 -16.54
N PRO A 113 2.95 17.78 -16.00
CA PRO A 113 3.95 18.39 -15.13
C PRO A 113 3.70 18.07 -13.64
N MET A 114 4.82 17.91 -12.91
CA MET A 114 4.98 17.62 -11.48
C MET A 114 3.84 18.10 -10.55
N GLY A 115 2.77 17.33 -10.48
CA GLY A 115 1.60 17.66 -9.64
C GLY A 115 0.35 16.83 -9.94
N LEU A 116 0.31 16.16 -11.10
CA LEU A 116 -0.80 15.31 -11.51
C LEU A 116 -0.32 13.87 -11.73
N SER A 117 0.23 13.24 -10.70
CA SER A 117 0.51 11.79 -10.74
C SER A 117 -0.79 10.99 -10.64
N TYR A 118 -1.74 11.25 -11.54
CA TYR A 118 -3.09 10.71 -11.51
C TYR A 118 -3.08 9.19 -11.44
N PHE A 119 -2.30 8.53 -12.31
CA PHE A 119 -2.20 7.06 -12.31
C PHE A 119 -1.61 6.52 -11.02
N ARG A 120 -0.57 7.18 -10.49
CA ARG A 120 -0.02 6.86 -9.18
C ARG A 120 -1.08 6.98 -8.08
N ALA A 121 -1.78 8.11 -8.02
CA ALA A 121 -2.86 8.34 -7.06
C ALA A 121 -3.98 7.30 -7.18
N ARG A 122 -4.37 6.93 -8.40
CA ARG A 122 -5.39 5.90 -8.65
C ARG A 122 -4.95 4.51 -8.20
N PHE A 123 -3.71 4.12 -8.46
CA PHE A 123 -3.17 2.84 -8.02
C PHE A 123 -3.03 2.76 -6.51
N GLU A 124 -2.58 3.84 -5.88
CA GLU A 124 -2.50 3.94 -4.42
C GLU A 124 -3.89 3.98 -3.78
N GLN A 125 -4.87 4.65 -4.39
CA GLN A 125 -6.26 4.59 -3.95
C GLN A 125 -6.79 3.16 -3.97
N GLU A 126 -6.52 2.37 -5.01
CA GLU A 126 -6.92 0.97 -5.06
C GLU A 126 -6.30 0.15 -3.90
N ALA A 127 -5.00 0.33 -3.65
CA ALA A 127 -4.29 -0.37 -2.59
C ALA A 127 -4.73 0.09 -1.18
N TYR A 128 -4.98 1.39 -1.00
CA TYR A 128 -5.51 1.92 0.26
C TYR A 128 -6.99 1.59 0.49
N THR A 129 -7.82 1.46 -0.56
CA THR A 129 -9.18 0.91 -0.40
C THR A 129 -9.09 -0.47 0.24
N GLU A 130 -8.16 -1.31 -0.22
CA GLU A 130 -7.94 -2.63 0.36
C GLU A 130 -7.39 -2.58 1.79
N SER A 131 -6.53 -1.59 2.08
CA SER A 131 -6.05 -1.33 3.44
C SER A 131 -7.17 -0.92 4.40
N ILE A 132 -8.11 -0.09 3.93
CA ILE A 132 -9.28 0.36 4.69
C ILE A 132 -10.20 -0.84 4.95
N ARG A 133 -10.46 -1.68 3.95
CA ARG A 133 -11.23 -2.93 4.12
C ARG A 133 -10.59 -3.85 5.15
N ALA A 134 -9.30 -4.15 5.00
CA ALA A 134 -8.58 -5.00 5.94
C ALA A 134 -8.54 -4.40 7.36
N ALA A 135 -8.40 -3.08 7.49
CA ALA A 135 -8.47 -2.41 8.79
C ALA A 135 -9.87 -2.49 9.41
N ALA A 136 -10.93 -2.37 8.62
CA ALA A 136 -12.31 -2.55 9.07
C ALA A 136 -12.59 -4.00 9.49
N GLU A 137 -12.08 -4.99 8.76
CA GLU A 137 -12.16 -6.43 9.11
C GLU A 137 -11.53 -6.70 10.50
N ILE A 138 -10.37 -6.08 10.79
CA ILE A 138 -9.57 -6.38 11.99
C ILE A 138 -9.96 -5.52 13.20
N TYR A 139 -10.16 -4.23 13.01
CA TYR A 139 -10.37 -3.24 14.08
C TYR A 139 -11.80 -2.70 14.13
N GLY A 140 -12.65 -3.06 13.16
CA GLY A 140 -14.04 -2.61 13.07
C GLY A 140 -14.21 -1.31 12.27
N LEU A 141 -15.45 -1.06 11.87
CA LEU A 141 -15.82 0.08 11.04
C LEU A 141 -15.58 1.43 11.74
N GLU A 142 -15.77 1.50 13.06
CA GLU A 142 -15.53 2.70 13.85
C GLU A 142 -14.04 3.13 13.85
N TYR A 143 -13.12 2.16 13.78
CA TYR A 143 -11.69 2.47 13.70
C TYR A 143 -11.35 3.21 12.40
N VAL A 144 -11.88 2.76 11.26
CA VAL A 144 -11.64 3.40 9.97
C VAL A 144 -12.44 4.69 9.78
N ARG A 145 -13.55 4.87 10.51
CA ARG A 145 -14.28 6.16 10.57
C ARG A 145 -13.55 7.21 11.42
N SER A 146 -12.62 6.80 12.28
CA SER A 146 -11.93 7.73 13.16
C SER A 146 -11.17 8.82 12.39
N PRO A 147 -11.21 10.10 12.84
CA PRO A 147 -10.47 11.19 12.19
C PRO A 147 -8.96 10.93 12.10
N ARG A 148 -8.40 10.27 13.12
CA ARG A 148 -6.97 9.93 13.16
C ARG A 148 -6.58 8.97 12.04
N PHE A 149 -7.35 7.92 11.82
CA PHE A 149 -7.05 6.95 10.76
C PHE A 149 -7.23 7.62 9.38
N ARG A 150 -8.31 8.38 9.19
CA ARG A 150 -8.55 9.15 7.97
C ARG A 150 -7.39 10.08 7.64
N GLU A 151 -6.95 10.92 8.58
CA GLU A 151 -5.86 11.86 8.35
C GLU A 151 -4.53 11.14 8.05
N ARG A 152 -4.29 9.98 8.68
CA ARG A 152 -3.13 9.14 8.37
C ARG A 152 -3.14 8.66 6.92
N ILE A 153 -4.30 8.30 6.35
CA ILE A 153 -4.41 7.89 4.94
C ILE A 153 -4.32 9.11 4.01
N VAL A 154 -5.10 10.16 4.27
CA VAL A 154 -5.16 11.37 3.43
C VAL A 154 -3.79 12.04 3.32
N SER A 155 -3.03 12.11 4.42
CA SER A 155 -1.68 12.70 4.42
C SER A 155 -0.67 11.95 3.55
N GLN A 156 -0.87 10.66 3.24
CA GLN A 156 -0.01 9.92 2.30
C GLN A 156 -0.13 10.45 0.87
N PHE A 157 -1.32 10.93 0.49
CA PHE A 157 -1.56 11.49 -0.84
C PHE A 157 -1.14 12.96 -0.95
N LEU A 158 -1.31 13.72 0.15
CA LEU A 158 -1.03 15.16 0.18
C LEU A 158 0.43 15.48 0.54
N GLY A 159 1.12 14.55 1.19
CA GLY A 159 2.45 14.76 1.74
C GLY A 159 3.57 14.76 0.71
N ALA A 160 4.65 15.45 1.07
CA ALA A 160 5.91 15.43 0.31
C ALA A 160 6.55 14.03 0.24
N SER A 161 6.19 13.14 1.18
CA SER A 161 6.65 11.76 1.31
C SER A 161 6.45 10.92 0.05
N TYR A 162 5.45 11.28 -0.77
CA TYR A 162 5.20 10.67 -2.08
C TYR A 162 5.18 11.69 -3.23
N GLY A 163 5.78 12.87 -3.02
CA GLY A 163 5.91 13.91 -4.03
C GLY A 163 4.62 14.64 -4.35
N TRP A 164 3.75 14.91 -3.36
CA TRP A 164 2.44 15.54 -3.56
C TRP A 164 1.62 14.80 -4.62
N MET A 165 1.44 13.51 -4.39
CA MET A 165 0.86 12.58 -5.34
C MET A 165 -0.45 13.09 -5.95
N TRP A 166 -1.30 13.67 -5.11
CA TRP A 166 -2.52 14.34 -5.54
C TRP A 166 -2.91 15.45 -4.55
N PRO A 167 -2.59 16.73 -4.80
CA PRO A 167 -2.72 17.80 -3.81
C PRO A 167 -4.17 18.24 -3.52
N PHE A 168 -5.17 17.63 -4.17
CA PHE A 168 -6.58 17.98 -4.02
C PHE A 168 -7.24 17.22 -2.86
N ARG A 169 -7.03 17.69 -1.62
CA ARG A 169 -7.60 17.09 -0.40
C ARG A 169 -9.07 16.69 -0.52
N ARG A 170 -9.92 17.60 -1.02
CA ARG A 170 -11.37 17.35 -1.19
C ARG A 170 -11.67 16.10 -2.04
N ARG A 171 -10.87 15.83 -3.08
CA ARG A 171 -11.05 14.63 -3.93
C ARG A 171 -10.61 13.36 -3.22
N VAL A 172 -9.51 13.42 -2.47
CA VAL A 172 -9.04 12.28 -1.67
C VAL A 172 -10.04 11.96 -0.56
N GLU A 173 -10.55 12.99 0.11
CA GLU A 173 -11.61 12.84 1.12
C GLU A 173 -12.89 12.28 0.52
N ALA A 174 -13.35 12.78 -0.63
CA ALA A 174 -14.53 12.22 -1.31
C ALA A 174 -14.35 10.74 -1.70
N TRP A 175 -13.16 10.35 -2.17
CA TRP A 175 -12.84 8.94 -2.42
C TRP A 175 -12.84 8.13 -1.11
N TYR A 176 -12.29 8.67 -0.02
CA TYR A 176 -12.29 8.00 1.28
C TYR A 176 -13.72 7.73 1.77
N GLU A 177 -14.60 8.74 1.67
CA GLU A 177 -16.01 8.59 2.02
C GLU A 177 -16.71 7.54 1.15
N SER A 178 -16.45 7.51 -0.17
CA SER A 178 -17.09 6.52 -1.04
C SER A 178 -16.69 5.09 -0.68
N VAL A 179 -15.45 4.87 -0.22
CA VAL A 179 -15.00 3.58 0.32
C VAL A 179 -15.76 3.22 1.61
N LEU A 180 -15.93 4.17 2.54
CA LEU A 180 -16.69 3.94 3.77
C LEU A 180 -18.17 3.65 3.51
N SER A 181 -18.79 4.35 2.56
CA SER A 181 -20.18 4.10 2.16
C SER A 181 -20.34 2.70 1.58
N GLY A 182 -19.42 2.27 0.71
CA GLY A 182 -19.42 0.91 0.15
C GLY A 182 -19.29 -0.16 1.23
N LEU A 183 -18.38 0.04 2.19
CA LEU A 183 -18.21 -0.87 3.34
C LEU A 183 -19.45 -0.95 4.23
N SER A 184 -20.11 0.19 4.48
CA SER A 184 -21.32 0.21 5.31
C SER A 184 -22.46 -0.56 4.62
N ALA A 185 -22.63 -0.37 3.31
CA ALA A 185 -23.63 -1.09 2.52
C ALA A 185 -23.37 -2.61 2.46
N GLU A 186 -22.10 -3.03 2.37
CA GLU A 186 -21.73 -4.45 2.44
C GLU A 186 -22.07 -5.08 3.80
N CYS A 187 -21.93 -4.32 4.90
CA CYS A 187 -22.31 -4.78 6.24
C CYS A 187 -23.83 -4.80 6.47
N ASP A 188 -24.57 -3.81 5.93
CA ASP A 188 -26.02 -3.71 6.10
C ASP A 188 -26.80 -4.72 5.23
N GLY A 189 -26.15 -5.24 4.17
CA GLY A 189 -26.72 -6.24 3.25
C GLY A 189 -26.35 -7.70 3.55
N ALA A 190 -25.54 -7.96 4.59
CA ALA A 190 -25.08 -9.29 5.01
C ALA A 190 -25.84 -9.79 6.25
#